data_AF-W4G210-F1
#
_entry.id   AF-W4G210-F1
#
_cell.length_a   1.000
_cell.length_b   1.000
_cell.length_c   1.000
_cell.angle_alpha   90.00
_cell.angle_beta   90.00
_cell.angle_gamma   90.00
#
_symmetry.space_group_name_H-M   'P 1'
#
loop_
_entity.id
_entity.type
_entity.pdbx_description
1 polymer ?
#
loop_
_entity_poly.entity_id
_entity_poly.type
_entity_poly.pdbx_seq_one_letter_code
_entity_poly.pdbx_strand_id
1 'polypeptide(L)'
;MAAAAWPSELVFTPLNLPRKEFILINDVVEASGSFFMHHITSMFLKADQRVCVVALADSLDHFAAVGRKLGANVVKAQHASPPSWLHIDGFSHPADWCKPQHLQEDAPSTPSSVHATFSPASDDAASLCALFCQVRDFVGTQSSPVCIAVDDTSALVDMFGVRNTLTFLRYCRHLALSTAVLPLPVCPSATS
;
A
#
# COMPACT_ATOMS: atom_id res chain seq x y z
N MET A 1 0.78 -27.40 -16.83
CA MET A 1 -0.02 -26.76 -15.77
C MET A 1 -0.89 -25.72 -16.44
N ALA A 2 -2.20 -25.91 -16.48
CA ALA A 2 -3.12 -24.92 -17.03
C ALA A 2 -3.09 -23.69 -16.12
N ALA A 3 -2.84 -22.51 -16.67
CA ALA A 3 -3.09 -21.26 -15.97
C ALA A 3 -4.56 -21.24 -15.57
N ALA A 4 -4.85 -21.06 -14.27
CA ALA A 4 -6.22 -20.89 -13.83
C ALA A 4 -6.85 -19.76 -14.65
N ALA A 5 -7.96 -20.04 -15.33
CA ALA A 5 -8.72 -19.02 -16.03
C ALA A 5 -9.10 -17.97 -15.00
N TRP A 6 -8.67 -16.72 -15.23
CA TRP A 6 -9.09 -15.62 -14.38
C TRP A 6 -10.61 -15.52 -14.45
N PRO A 7 -11.29 -15.35 -13.31
CA PRO A 7 -12.74 -15.24 -13.31
C PRO A 7 -13.17 -14.07 -14.18
N SER A 8 -14.31 -14.22 -14.87
CA SER A 8 -14.90 -13.18 -15.72
C SER A 8 -15.23 -11.91 -14.95
N GLU A 9 -15.37 -12.04 -13.62
CA GLU A 9 -15.61 -10.95 -12.68
C GLU A 9 -14.67 -11.09 -11.47
N LEU A 10 -14.01 -9.99 -11.11
CA LEU A 10 -13.22 -9.90 -9.89
C LEU A 10 -14.14 -9.50 -8.73
N VAL A 11 -14.72 -10.50 -8.05
CA VAL A 11 -15.59 -10.26 -6.89
C VAL A 11 -14.76 -10.30 -5.60
N PHE A 12 -14.26 -9.14 -5.19
CA PHE A 12 -13.59 -8.99 -3.90
C PHE A 12 -14.58 -8.59 -2.81
N THR A 13 -14.60 -9.38 -1.74
CA THR A 13 -15.33 -9.05 -0.52
C THR A 13 -14.36 -9.16 0.66
N PRO A 14 -14.67 -8.56 1.82
CA PRO A 14 -13.84 -8.74 3.02
C PRO A 14 -13.64 -10.21 3.41
N LEU A 15 -14.56 -11.10 2.99
CA LEU A 15 -14.50 -12.55 3.23
C LEU A 15 -13.65 -13.30 2.20
N ASN A 16 -13.48 -12.74 0.99
CA ASN A 16 -12.76 -13.36 -0.12
C ASN A 16 -11.75 -12.37 -0.71
N LEU A 17 -10.81 -11.96 0.13
CA LEU A 17 -9.68 -11.14 -0.29
C LEU A 17 -8.64 -12.00 -1.01
N PRO A 18 -7.97 -11.47 -2.04
CA PRO A 18 -6.93 -12.19 -2.75
C PRO A 18 -5.79 -12.50 -1.78
N ARG A 19 -5.36 -13.77 -1.77
CA ARG A 19 -4.31 -14.25 -0.87
C ARG A 19 -3.20 -14.85 -1.69
N LYS A 20 -1.98 -14.49 -1.34
CA LYS A 20 -0.77 -14.97 -2.03
C LYS A 20 -0.76 -14.65 -3.53
N GLU A 21 -1.43 -13.58 -3.91
CA GLU A 21 -1.52 -13.10 -5.29
C GLU A 21 -0.69 -11.83 -5.47
N PHE A 22 -0.22 -11.63 -6.70
CA PHE A 22 0.37 -10.39 -7.15
C PHE A 22 -0.51 -9.86 -8.27
N ILE A 23 -1.15 -8.72 -8.04
CA ILE A 23 -2.10 -8.11 -8.97
C ILE A 23 -1.42 -6.88 -9.56
N LEU A 24 -1.34 -6.83 -10.89
CA LEU A 24 -0.95 -5.64 -11.63
C LEU A 24 -2.22 -5.03 -12.23
N ILE A 25 -2.49 -3.78 -11.89
CA ILE A 25 -3.58 -3.01 -12.49
C ILE A 25 -2.95 -2.17 -13.58
N ASN A 26 -3.36 -2.41 -14.82
CA ASN A 26 -3.02 -1.59 -15.96
C ASN A 26 -4.32 -0.98 -16.47
N ASP A 27 -4.40 0.33 -16.43
CA ASP A 27 -5.58 1.10 -16.80
C ASP A 27 -5.27 2.02 -17.99
N VAL A 28 -6.30 2.75 -18.42
CA VAL A 28 -6.18 3.83 -19.39
C VAL A 28 -6.86 5.06 -18.80
N VAL A 29 -6.45 6.26 -19.23
CA VAL A 29 -6.88 7.54 -18.64
C VAL A 29 -8.41 7.69 -18.54
N GLU A 30 -9.16 7.10 -19.47
CA GLU A 30 -10.63 7.14 -19.50
C GLU A 30 -11.30 6.34 -18.35
N ALA A 31 -10.59 5.38 -17.76
CA ALA A 31 -11.06 4.51 -16.70
C ALA A 31 -9.96 4.29 -15.66
N SER A 32 -9.79 5.25 -14.75
CA SER A 32 -8.73 5.18 -13.74
C SER A 32 -8.87 3.98 -12.80
N GLY A 33 -7.82 3.17 -12.76
CA GLY A 33 -7.62 2.03 -11.87
C GLY A 33 -7.35 2.43 -10.42
N SER A 34 -7.14 3.72 -10.12
CA SER A 34 -7.03 4.21 -8.74
C SER A 34 -8.26 3.88 -7.91
N PHE A 35 -9.46 3.91 -8.52
CA PHE A 35 -10.70 3.48 -7.87
C PHE A 35 -10.59 2.05 -7.33
N PHE A 36 -10.00 1.14 -8.11
CA PHE A 36 -9.81 -0.24 -7.68
C PHE A 36 -8.81 -0.36 -6.53
N MET A 37 -7.74 0.46 -6.54
CA MET A 37 -6.78 0.55 -5.43
C MET A 37 -7.44 1.01 -4.12
N HIS A 38 -8.26 2.07 -4.18
CA HIS A 38 -9.03 2.55 -3.02
C HIS A 38 -10.04 1.51 -2.52
N HIS A 39 -10.69 0.81 -3.45
CA HIS A 39 -11.65 -0.24 -3.13
C HIS A 39 -10.99 -1.42 -2.42
N ILE A 40 -9.91 -1.96 -2.99
CA ILE A 40 -9.27 -3.15 -2.45
C ILE A 40 -8.64 -2.87 -1.09
N THR A 41 -7.93 -1.75 -0.93
CA THR A 41 -7.32 -1.35 0.36
C THR A 41 -8.39 -1.15 1.45
N SER A 42 -9.53 -0.54 1.11
CA SER A 42 -10.66 -0.42 2.02
C SER A 42 -11.27 -1.77 2.40
N MET A 43 -11.32 -2.74 1.48
CA MET A 43 -11.80 -4.10 1.77
C MET A 43 -10.85 -4.86 2.71
N PHE A 44 -9.52 -4.71 2.55
CA PHE A 44 -8.54 -5.27 3.48
C PHE A 44 -8.72 -4.71 4.90
N LEU A 45 -8.86 -3.39 5.05
CA LEU A 45 -9.14 -2.79 6.36
C LEU A 45 -10.45 -3.29 6.99
N LYS A 46 -11.51 -3.45 6.19
CA LYS A 46 -12.80 -4.00 6.67
C LYS A 46 -12.74 -5.48 7.06
N ALA A 47 -11.72 -6.21 6.61
CA ALA A 47 -11.45 -7.59 7.00
C ALA A 47 -10.43 -7.69 8.17
N ASP A 48 -10.22 -6.58 8.89
CA ASP A 48 -9.23 -6.45 9.97
C ASP A 48 -7.81 -6.86 9.53
N GLN A 49 -7.48 -6.69 8.25
CA GLN A 49 -6.16 -6.93 7.70
C GLN A 49 -5.34 -5.64 7.64
N ARG A 50 -4.01 -5.79 7.71
CA ARG A 50 -3.10 -4.66 7.61
C ARG A 50 -2.92 -4.22 6.16
N VAL A 51 -2.71 -2.94 5.95
CA VAL A 51 -2.47 -2.34 4.63
C VAL A 51 -1.26 -1.43 4.71
N CYS A 52 -0.32 -1.62 3.78
CA CYS A 52 0.80 -0.73 3.52
C CYS A 52 0.62 -0.13 2.13
N VAL A 53 0.48 1.19 2.05
CA VAL A 53 0.36 1.90 0.79
C VAL A 53 1.64 2.69 0.55
N VAL A 54 2.33 2.39 -0.54
CA VAL A 54 3.32 3.27 -1.15
C VAL A 54 2.53 4.18 -2.09
N ALA A 55 2.41 5.45 -1.71
CA ALA A 55 1.51 6.43 -2.29
C ALA A 55 2.27 7.46 -3.14
N LEU A 56 2.36 7.24 -4.44
CA LEU A 56 3.08 8.03 -5.44
C LEU A 56 2.16 8.98 -6.22
N ALA A 57 0.84 8.74 -6.22
CA ALA A 57 -0.13 9.56 -6.95
C ALA A 57 -1.21 10.17 -6.04
N ASP A 58 -1.65 9.46 -4.99
CA ASP A 58 -2.74 9.92 -4.11
C ASP A 58 -2.26 10.18 -2.67
N SER A 59 -2.63 11.32 -2.09
CA SER A 59 -2.30 11.65 -0.70
C SER A 59 -3.10 10.83 0.33
N LEU A 60 -2.63 10.81 1.58
CA LEU A 60 -3.35 10.21 2.70
C LEU A 60 -4.78 10.77 2.85
N ASP A 61 -4.95 12.07 2.68
CA ASP A 61 -6.26 12.73 2.76
C ASP A 61 -7.22 12.20 1.68
N HIS A 62 -6.69 11.92 0.49
CA HIS A 62 -7.48 11.31 -0.58
C HIS A 62 -7.93 9.89 -0.20
N PHE A 63 -7.00 9.05 0.25
CA PHE A 63 -7.31 7.70 0.76
C PHE A 63 -8.31 7.74 1.92
N ALA A 64 -8.18 8.70 2.85
CA ALA A 64 -9.10 8.86 3.97
C ALA A 64 -10.50 9.29 3.53
N ALA A 65 -10.60 10.23 2.59
CA ALA A 65 -11.86 10.70 2.05
C ALA A 65 -12.61 9.62 1.26
N VAL A 66 -11.90 8.88 0.40
CA VAL A 66 -12.49 7.77 -0.38
C VAL A 66 -12.80 6.58 0.53
N GLY A 67 -11.88 6.20 1.41
CA GLY A 67 -12.08 5.12 2.38
C GLY A 67 -13.34 5.31 3.24
N ARG A 68 -13.60 6.55 3.71
CA ARG A 68 -14.80 6.88 4.49
C ARG A 68 -16.08 6.61 3.70
N LYS A 69 -16.10 6.92 2.40
CA LYS A 69 -17.24 6.61 1.51
C LYS A 69 -17.43 5.10 1.30
N LEU A 70 -16.35 4.33 1.41
CA LEU A 70 -16.34 2.87 1.28
C LEU A 70 -16.53 2.12 2.61
N GLY A 71 -16.78 2.85 3.71
CA GLY A 71 -16.99 2.30 5.05
C GLY A 71 -15.71 1.91 5.79
N ALA A 72 -14.54 2.39 5.35
CA ALA A 72 -13.25 2.19 6.01
C ALA A 72 -12.77 3.49 6.66
N ASN A 73 -12.19 3.39 7.87
CA ASN A 73 -11.61 4.56 8.56
C ASN A 73 -10.08 4.48 8.54
N VAL A 74 -9.49 4.97 7.46
CA VAL A 74 -8.03 4.96 7.21
C VAL A 74 -7.26 5.69 8.32
N VAL A 75 -7.72 6.88 8.71
CA VAL A 75 -7.08 7.68 9.77
C VAL A 75 -7.06 6.91 11.09
N LYS A 76 -8.19 6.32 11.49
CA LYS A 76 -8.26 5.48 12.69
C LYS A 76 -7.31 4.28 12.62
N ALA A 77 -7.18 3.65 11.46
CA ALA A 77 -6.29 2.51 11.24
C ALA A 77 -4.80 2.90 11.33
N GLN A 78 -4.46 4.13 10.91
CA GLN A 78 -3.10 4.65 10.95
C GLN A 78 -2.66 5.02 12.37
N HIS A 79 -3.54 5.64 13.17
CA HIS A 79 -3.22 6.01 14.55
C HIS A 79 -3.52 4.89 15.58
N ALA A 80 -3.92 3.70 15.13
CA ALA A 80 -4.12 2.56 16.02
C ALA A 80 -2.78 2.09 16.63
N SER A 81 -2.86 1.40 17.76
CA SER A 81 -1.69 0.79 18.40
C SER A 81 -1.91 -0.71 18.63
N PRO A 82 -1.22 -1.59 17.89
CA PRO A 82 -0.33 -1.30 16.77
C PRO A 82 -1.11 -0.82 15.51
N PRO A 83 -0.47 -0.07 14.59
CA PRO A 83 -1.14 0.45 13.41
C PRO A 83 -1.52 -0.66 12.44
N SER A 84 -2.70 -0.56 11.83
CA SER A 84 -3.14 -1.44 10.74
C SER A 84 -3.05 -0.79 9.37
N TRP A 85 -2.70 0.50 9.30
CA TRP A 85 -2.41 1.23 8.08
C TRP A 85 -1.05 1.93 8.15
N LEU A 86 -0.20 1.68 7.15
CA LEU A 86 0.97 2.52 6.87
C LEU A 86 0.76 3.24 5.54
N HIS A 87 0.85 4.55 5.56
CA HIS A 87 0.93 5.39 4.37
C HIS A 87 2.36 5.87 4.21
N ILE A 88 2.99 5.57 3.06
CA ILE A 88 4.28 6.10 2.68
C ILE A 88 4.04 7.13 1.58
N ASP A 89 4.02 8.41 1.96
CA ASP A 89 3.76 9.55 1.09
C ASP A 89 4.95 9.84 0.19
N GLY A 90 4.88 9.38 -1.04
CA GLY A 90 5.77 9.69 -2.15
C GLY A 90 5.26 10.75 -3.10
N PHE A 91 3.97 11.09 -2.98
CA PHE A 91 3.31 12.09 -3.79
C PHE A 91 3.76 13.50 -3.39
N SER A 92 3.66 13.83 -2.11
CA SER A 92 4.05 15.15 -1.60
C SER A 92 5.56 15.24 -1.32
N HIS A 93 6.19 14.10 -1.07
CA HIS A 93 7.60 13.99 -0.68
C HIS A 93 8.36 12.96 -1.54
N PRO A 94 8.49 13.18 -2.85
CA PRO A 94 9.12 12.22 -3.75
C PRO A 94 10.58 11.98 -3.33
N ALA A 95 10.94 10.70 -3.22
CA ALA A 95 12.28 10.25 -2.83
C ALA A 95 12.75 10.60 -1.40
N ASP A 96 11.94 11.25 -0.55
CA ASP A 96 12.28 11.52 0.87
C ASP A 96 11.80 10.37 1.79
N TRP A 97 12.39 9.19 1.60
CA TRP A 97 12.03 7.98 2.36
C TRP A 97 12.84 7.78 3.64
N CYS A 98 13.86 8.61 3.88
CA CYS A 98 14.77 8.41 5.01
C CYS A 98 14.21 8.94 6.33
N LYS A 99 13.10 9.70 6.30
CA LYS A 99 12.44 10.23 7.48
C LYS A 99 11.25 9.36 7.87
N PRO A 100 11.14 8.92 9.14
CA PRO A 100 9.92 8.28 9.64
C PRO A 100 8.77 9.28 9.52
N GLN A 101 7.81 9.00 8.63
CA GLN A 101 6.67 9.90 8.39
C GLN A 101 5.72 10.01 9.59
N HIS A 102 5.91 9.18 10.62
CA HIS A 102 5.14 9.19 11.88
C HIS A 102 5.51 10.36 12.83
N LEU A 103 6.46 11.23 12.48
CA LEU A 103 6.94 12.32 13.35
C LEU A 103 6.57 13.73 12.86
N GLN A 104 5.69 13.85 11.85
CA GLN A 104 5.36 15.14 11.24
C GLN A 104 3.93 15.59 11.57
N GLU A 105 3.55 15.52 12.84
CA GLU A 105 2.37 16.20 13.37
C GLU A 105 2.83 17.01 14.59
N ASP A 106 3.09 18.32 14.41
CA ASP A 106 2.99 19.39 15.44
C ASP A 106 3.64 20.75 15.06
N ALA A 107 4.12 20.97 13.84
CA ALA A 107 4.56 22.31 13.42
C ALA A 107 3.41 23.12 12.78
N PRO A 108 3.07 24.34 13.26
CA PRO A 108 2.04 25.14 12.66
C PRO A 108 2.44 25.58 11.25
N SER A 109 1.49 25.43 10.33
CA SER A 109 1.56 25.77 8.91
C SER A 109 2.14 27.16 8.65
N THR A 110 3.42 27.22 8.28
CA THR A 110 3.95 28.30 7.46
C THR A 110 3.87 27.87 5.99
N PRO A 111 3.38 28.74 5.08
CA PRO A 111 3.44 28.46 3.65
C PRO A 111 4.90 28.62 3.20
N SER A 112 5.73 27.62 3.51
CA SER A 112 7.03 27.50 2.88
C SER A 112 6.77 27.20 1.42
N SER A 113 6.88 28.24 0.61
CA SER A 113 7.02 28.22 -0.84
C SER A 113 7.70 26.92 -1.25
N VAL A 114 6.92 25.99 -1.81
CA VAL A 114 7.38 24.77 -2.48
C VAL A 114 8.23 25.21 -3.67
N HIS A 115 9.48 25.53 -3.39
CA HIS A 115 10.52 25.39 -4.39
C HIS A 115 10.72 23.88 -4.49
N ALA A 116 9.87 23.23 -5.28
CA ALA A 116 10.12 21.92 -5.84
C ALA A 116 11.44 22.06 -6.60
N THR A 117 12.54 21.85 -5.89
CA THR A 117 13.85 21.75 -6.50
C THR A 117 13.75 20.43 -7.21
N PHE A 118 13.59 20.48 -8.54
CA PHE A 118 13.78 19.32 -9.39
C PHE A 118 15.19 18.80 -9.13
N SER A 119 15.33 17.97 -8.11
CA SER A 119 16.51 17.14 -7.97
C SER A 119 16.41 16.18 -9.14
N PRO A 120 17.34 16.21 -10.10
CA PRO A 120 17.37 15.19 -11.13
C PRO A 120 17.39 13.86 -10.38
N ALA A 121 16.50 12.96 -10.78
CA ALA A 121 16.35 11.60 -10.25
C ALA A 121 17.60 11.18 -9.50
N SER A 122 17.54 11.15 -8.17
CA SER A 122 18.63 10.53 -7.43
C SER A 122 18.53 9.05 -7.79
N ASP A 123 19.27 8.63 -8.81
CA ASP A 123 19.59 7.24 -9.16
C ASP A 123 20.30 6.50 -8.00
N ASP A 124 20.29 7.10 -6.81
CA ASP A 124 20.78 6.52 -5.59
C ASP A 124 19.83 5.41 -5.17
N ALA A 125 20.22 4.18 -5.50
CA ALA A 125 19.58 2.95 -5.05
C ALA A 125 19.40 2.90 -3.51
N ALA A 126 20.14 3.72 -2.73
CA ALA A 126 19.92 3.85 -1.30
C ALA A 126 18.53 4.37 -0.95
N SER A 127 17.93 5.23 -1.78
CA SER A 127 16.57 5.75 -1.57
C SER A 127 15.51 4.66 -1.71
N LEU A 128 15.56 3.84 -2.76
CA LEU A 128 14.63 2.71 -2.94
C LEU A 128 14.83 1.62 -1.88
N CYS A 129 16.07 1.44 -1.39
CA CYS A 129 16.35 0.62 -0.22
C CYS A 129 15.67 1.16 1.04
N ALA A 130 15.72 2.47 1.28
CA ALA A 130 15.05 3.12 2.41
C ALA A 130 13.53 2.95 2.34
N LEU A 131 12.94 3.11 1.15
CA LEU A 131 11.53 2.83 0.91
C LEU A 131 11.18 1.37 1.27
N PHE A 132 11.98 0.41 0.79
CA PHE A 132 11.77 -1.01 1.12
C PHE A 132 11.92 -1.29 2.62
N CYS A 133 12.87 -0.66 3.30
CA CYS A 133 13.03 -0.80 4.74
C CYS A 133 11.77 -0.38 5.50
N GLN A 134 11.12 0.73 5.14
CA GLN A 134 9.85 1.13 5.77
C GLN A 134 8.77 0.07 5.59
N VAL A 135 8.61 -0.46 4.38
CA VAL A 135 7.65 -1.54 4.09
C VAL A 135 7.98 -2.78 4.93
N ARG A 136 9.25 -3.21 4.93
CA ARG A 136 9.73 -4.36 5.71
C ARG A 136 9.44 -4.20 7.20
N ASP A 137 9.75 -3.05 7.76
CA ASP A 137 9.64 -2.81 9.18
C ASP A 137 8.17 -2.84 9.61
N PHE A 138 7.26 -2.22 8.83
CA PHE A 138 5.83 -2.31 9.07
C PHE A 138 5.30 -3.75 8.95
N VAL A 139 5.66 -4.47 7.90
CA VAL A 139 5.23 -5.87 7.75
C VAL A 139 5.73 -6.72 8.92
N GLY A 140 6.99 -6.52 9.35
CA GLY A 140 7.62 -7.23 10.45
C GLY A 140 7.05 -6.93 11.84
N THR A 141 6.29 -5.84 12.03
CA THR A 141 5.70 -5.50 13.34
C THR A 141 4.73 -6.55 13.88
N GLN A 142 4.06 -7.30 13.01
CA GLN A 142 3.06 -8.29 13.37
C GLN A 142 3.12 -9.48 12.41
N SER A 143 2.66 -10.65 12.84
CA SER A 143 2.59 -11.85 12.00
C SER A 143 1.34 -11.93 11.13
N SER A 144 0.41 -10.98 11.24
CA SER A 144 -0.85 -10.97 10.48
C SER A 144 -0.63 -10.71 8.99
N PRO A 145 -1.50 -11.21 8.11
CA PRO A 145 -1.40 -10.93 6.68
C PRO A 145 -1.47 -9.41 6.39
N VAL A 146 -0.82 -9.01 5.31
CA VAL A 146 -0.69 -7.61 4.91
C VAL A 146 -0.91 -7.45 3.40
N CYS A 147 -1.70 -6.45 3.03
CA CYS A 147 -1.77 -5.97 1.66
C CYS A 147 -0.69 -4.90 1.46
N ILE A 148 0.20 -5.10 0.48
CA ILE A 148 1.12 -4.06 0.03
C ILE A 148 0.57 -3.53 -1.28
N ALA A 149 0.18 -2.26 -1.27
CA ALA A 149 -0.34 -1.53 -2.41
C ALA A 149 0.70 -0.50 -2.85
N VAL A 150 1.02 -0.46 -4.13
CA VAL A 150 1.88 0.56 -4.74
C VAL A 150 1.05 1.21 -5.83
N ASP A 151 0.59 2.44 -5.63
CA ASP A 151 -0.09 3.21 -6.68
C ASP A 151 0.96 3.79 -7.65
N ASP A 152 0.55 4.01 -8.90
CA ASP A 152 1.35 4.61 -9.97
C ASP A 152 2.82 4.16 -10.04
N THR A 153 3.04 2.87 -10.33
CA THR A 153 4.41 2.34 -10.47
C THR A 153 5.25 3.02 -11.56
N SER A 154 4.63 3.75 -12.50
CA SER A 154 5.33 4.57 -13.51
C SER A 154 6.24 5.59 -12.83
N ALA A 155 5.81 6.20 -11.73
CA ALA A 155 6.63 7.17 -11.00
C ALA A 155 7.95 6.56 -10.49
N LEU A 156 7.95 5.31 -10.03
CA LEU A 156 9.20 4.62 -9.67
C LEU A 156 10.05 4.29 -10.90
N VAL A 157 9.42 3.95 -12.03
CA VAL A 157 10.14 3.69 -13.28
C VAL A 157 10.82 4.97 -13.77
N ASP A 158 10.15 6.11 -13.69
CA ASP A 158 10.69 7.40 -14.09
C ASP A 158 11.84 7.85 -13.19
N MET A 159 11.75 7.58 -11.87
CA MET A 159 12.78 7.98 -10.90
C MET A 159 13.98 7.01 -10.82
N PHE A 160 13.77 5.70 -10.98
CA PHE A 160 14.78 4.69 -10.66
C PHE A 160 15.02 3.68 -11.79
N GLY A 161 14.28 3.78 -12.88
CA GLY A 161 14.32 2.85 -13.99
C GLY A 161 13.57 1.52 -13.73
N VAL A 162 13.28 0.83 -14.83
CA VAL A 162 12.50 -0.42 -14.83
C VAL A 162 13.15 -1.51 -13.98
N ARG A 163 14.48 -1.67 -14.06
CA ARG A 163 15.19 -2.75 -13.35
C ARG A 163 15.08 -2.62 -11.83
N ASN A 164 15.27 -1.42 -11.31
CA ASN A 164 15.22 -1.17 -9.86
C ASN A 164 13.78 -1.27 -9.36
N THR A 165 12.82 -0.72 -10.11
CA THR A 165 11.38 -0.84 -9.81
C THR A 165 10.93 -2.30 -9.73
N LEU A 166 11.27 -3.13 -10.73
CA LEU A 166 10.94 -4.56 -10.70
C LEU A 166 11.60 -5.28 -9.53
N THR A 167 12.83 -4.90 -9.17
CA THR A 167 13.54 -5.48 -8.03
C THR A 167 12.83 -5.15 -6.72
N PHE A 168 12.43 -3.89 -6.52
CA PHE A 168 11.62 -3.45 -5.39
C PHE A 168 10.29 -4.21 -5.29
N LEU A 169 9.50 -4.27 -6.37
CA LEU A 169 8.22 -4.98 -6.41
C LEU A 169 8.37 -6.48 -6.08
N ARG A 170 9.47 -7.11 -6.54
CA ARG A 170 9.78 -8.51 -6.20
C ARG A 170 10.05 -8.70 -4.71
N TYR A 171 10.79 -7.78 -4.08
CA TYR A 171 11.04 -7.84 -2.64
C TYR A 171 9.75 -7.61 -1.84
N CYS A 172 8.92 -6.63 -2.21
CA CYS A 172 7.60 -6.42 -1.60
C CYS A 172 6.72 -7.68 -1.72
N ARG A 173 6.68 -8.30 -2.91
CA ARG A 173 5.95 -9.56 -3.12
C ARG A 173 6.47 -10.67 -2.22
N HIS A 174 7.79 -10.88 -2.17
CA HIS A 174 8.39 -11.91 -1.33
C HIS A 174 8.03 -11.70 0.15
N LEU A 175 8.09 -10.45 0.62
CA LEU A 175 7.76 -10.07 1.97
C LEU A 175 6.28 -10.35 2.31
N ALA A 176 5.34 -9.91 1.46
CA ALA A 176 3.91 -10.17 1.65
C ALA A 176 3.60 -11.68 1.68
N LEU A 177 4.22 -12.46 0.80
CA LEU A 177 4.05 -13.92 0.73
C LEU A 177 4.63 -14.67 1.93
N SER A 178 5.59 -14.07 2.63
CA SER A 178 6.27 -14.67 3.79
C SER A 178 5.49 -14.50 5.10
N THR A 179 4.48 -13.61 5.14
CA THR A 179 3.57 -13.50 6.29
C THR A 179 2.66 -14.75 6.34
N ALA A 180 2.89 -15.62 7.32
CA ALA A 180 2.18 -16.89 7.44
C ALA A 180 0.70 -16.68 7.77
N VAL A 181 -0.18 -17.40 7.07
CA VAL A 181 -1.63 -17.39 7.29
C VAL A 181 -1.95 -18.21 8.55
N LEU A 182 -2.39 -17.55 9.63
CA LEU A 182 -3.15 -18.26 10.67
C LEU A 182 -4.45 -18.79 10.04
N PRO A 183 -4.84 -20.05 10.28
CA PRO A 183 -6.14 -20.54 9.85
C PRO A 183 -7.23 -19.67 10.48
N LEU A 184 -8.27 -19.36 9.69
CA LEU A 184 -9.46 -18.65 10.15
C LEU A 184 -9.99 -19.30 11.44
N PRO A 185 -10.53 -18.52 12.41
CA PRO A 185 -11.29 -19.12 13.50
C PRO A 185 -12.44 -19.93 12.90
N VAL A 186 -12.37 -21.25 13.04
CA VAL A 186 -13.47 -22.15 12.73
C VAL A 186 -14.58 -21.77 13.70
N CYS A 187 -15.68 -21.19 13.21
CA CYS A 187 -16.87 -21.01 14.03
C CYS A 187 -17.23 -22.40 14.59
N PRO A 188 -17.34 -22.58 15.92
CA PRO A 188 -17.82 -23.85 16.44
C PRO A 188 -19.24 -24.05 15.91
N SER A 189 -19.40 -25.08 15.09
CA SER A 189 -20.71 -25.58 14.68
C SER A 189 -21.51 -25.81 15.96
N ALA A 190 -22.62 -25.09 16.10
CA ALA A 190 -23.57 -25.29 17.17
C ALA A 190 -23.95 -26.78 17.20
N THR A 191 -23.57 -27.45 18.27
CA THR A 191 -24.09 -28.77 18.61
C THR A 191 -25.60 -28.65 18.83
N SER A 192 -26.38 -29.32 17.99
CA SER A 192 -27.72 -29.82 18.35
C SER A 192 -27.64 -31.34 18.44
#